data_AF-A0A0J8VD40-F1
#
_entry.id   AF-A0A0J8VD40-F1
#
_cell.length_a   1.000
_cell.length_b   1.000
_cell.length_c   1.000
_cell.angle_alpha   90.00
_cell.angle_beta   90.00
_cell.angle_gamma   90.00
#
_symmetry.space_group_name_H-M   'P 1'
#
loop_
_entity.id
_entity.type
_entity.pdbx_description
1 polymer ?
#
loop_
_entity_poly.entity_id
_entity_poly.type
_entity_poly.pdbx_seq_one_letter_code
_entity_poly.pdbx_strand_id
1 'polypeptide(L)'
;MKNEHCSFPTIGDLIRGIFNASGLLARKNAEERIINESNKKTIQMKLKRLSDETSRLDDQLNELLSLLTDLLYEVIRDEKVVLAIMASLDDVLAQYKDLIREEGTYLSYSDSVKWLIYSRGLERLVISINKNQLAFNISQSNFNFPKDFRWWLPTFSEEGVVWPIKKVWLWIYSEMDMSQRQFHLISGKHAEQQERYLENVQRWSCDRQLPSTNAMLDCLDRSLFLLKTDKNLNVSECQENAFRTALLIARISTYVFKSIQIHFGNHFTKSITRTISVQYNRLKKESEDIRGICKKVNDLSGNIPKNITDNLIFDAVTQYWYNKSDKIIKCSHLNEIMSLSKNNKLPSRSKIRQIRNQVGGFMLSSVLRQYKIDFIMMPSQEFGNLYFEGLRIKKGPKSTEEIVSYRNKLINNKLIEQLEWLVNWSYANYYYRIESFSDAYPYYKMAFEQGKYSAGKNQYMLVNQYIEICAKNNKLKDFKKGISWANYLGLDVRWLRNMEDPESEESIKCLYALFSKARYFDV
;
A
#
# COMPACT_ATOMS: atom_id res chain seq x y z
N MET A 1 -5.97 5.77 21.42
CA MET A 1 -4.63 5.25 21.69
C MET A 1 -4.04 4.81 20.38
N LYS A 2 -2.89 5.35 19.97
CA LYS A 2 -2.15 4.79 18.83
C LYS A 2 -1.67 3.41 19.27
N ASN A 3 -1.90 2.38 18.45
CA ASN A 3 -1.38 1.04 18.69
C ASN A 3 0.15 1.11 18.75
N GLU A 4 0.72 1.14 19.95
CA GLU A 4 2.16 0.98 20.20
C GLU A 4 2.58 -0.49 20.10
N HIS A 5 1.63 -1.41 19.93
CA HIS A 5 1.87 -2.84 19.76
C HIS A 5 2.70 -3.15 18.50
N CYS A 6 3.57 -4.15 18.62
CA CYS A 6 4.39 -4.66 17.52
C CYS A 6 3.50 -5.32 16.47
N SER A 7 3.23 -4.58 15.39
CA SER A 7 2.28 -4.98 14.35
C SER A 7 2.51 -4.17 13.08
N PHE A 8 2.16 -4.77 11.95
CA PHE A 8 1.94 -4.01 10.73
C PHE A 8 0.64 -3.18 10.81
N PRO A 9 0.51 -2.08 10.03
CA PRO A 9 -0.74 -1.34 9.89
C PRO A 9 -1.89 -2.26 9.53
N THR A 10 -3.13 -1.97 9.94
CA THR A 10 -4.29 -2.75 9.50
C THR A 10 -4.68 -2.41 8.06
N ILE A 11 -5.48 -3.26 7.39
CA ILE A 11 -6.04 -2.90 6.07
C ILE A 11 -6.88 -1.62 6.11
N GLY A 12 -7.63 -1.41 7.21
CA GLY A 12 -8.38 -0.18 7.43
C GLY A 12 -7.48 1.06 7.49
N ASP A 13 -6.31 0.97 8.12
CA ASP A 13 -5.33 2.06 8.17
C ASP A 13 -4.78 2.39 6.78
N LEU A 14 -4.48 1.37 5.98
CA LEU A 14 -3.97 1.54 4.61
C LEU A 14 -4.99 2.25 3.71
N ILE A 15 -6.23 1.75 3.65
CA ILE A 15 -7.27 2.32 2.78
C ILE A 15 -7.65 3.72 3.24
N ARG A 16 -7.73 3.96 4.55
CA ARG A 16 -7.91 5.32 5.08
C ARG A 16 -6.76 6.24 4.69
N GLY A 17 -5.52 5.75 4.73
CA GLY A 17 -4.34 6.45 4.26
C GLY A 17 -4.45 6.87 2.79
N ILE A 18 -4.93 5.97 1.92
CA ILE A 18 -5.15 6.23 0.49
C ILE A 18 -6.19 7.33 0.29
N PHE A 19 -7.35 7.26 0.94
CA PHE A 19 -8.36 8.31 0.83
C PHE A 19 -7.87 9.65 1.38
N ASN A 20 -7.15 9.66 2.50
CA ASN A 20 -6.55 10.89 3.04
C ASN A 20 -5.49 11.48 2.10
N ALA A 21 -4.69 10.64 1.46
CA ALA A 21 -3.69 11.02 0.46
C ALA A 21 -4.33 11.48 -0.86
N SER A 22 -5.49 10.95 -1.23
CA SER A 22 -6.23 11.43 -2.41
C SER A 22 -6.78 12.84 -2.21
N GLY A 23 -7.25 13.18 -1.00
CA GLY A 23 -7.92 14.46 -0.73
C GLY A 23 -9.37 14.55 -1.20
N LEU A 24 -9.93 13.44 -1.70
CA LEU A 24 -11.27 13.36 -2.26
C LEU A 24 -12.38 13.41 -1.20
N LEU A 25 -12.09 13.04 0.06
CA LEU A 25 -13.07 13.00 1.16
C LEU A 25 -13.01 14.21 2.12
N ALA A 26 -12.33 15.29 1.76
CA ALA A 26 -12.04 16.38 2.69
C ALA A 26 -13.30 17.01 3.33
N ARG A 27 -13.23 17.29 4.63
CA ARG A 27 -14.34 17.79 5.45
C ARG A 27 -14.40 19.32 5.38
N LYS A 28 -15.41 19.84 4.67
CA LYS A 28 -15.94 21.22 4.64
C LYS A 28 -15.52 22.15 3.48
N ASN A 29 -16.54 22.89 3.00
CA ASN A 29 -16.52 24.21 2.36
C ASN A 29 -16.12 24.33 0.87
N ALA A 30 -16.05 23.24 0.10
CA ALA A 30 -16.04 23.35 -1.36
C ALA A 30 -17.46 23.07 -1.87
N GLU A 31 -17.95 23.87 -2.82
CA GLU A 31 -19.16 23.52 -3.58
C GLU A 31 -19.02 22.06 -4.05
N GLU A 32 -20.04 21.24 -3.80
CA GLU A 32 -20.00 19.78 -3.89
C GLU A 32 -19.89 19.29 -5.35
N ARG A 33 -18.73 19.46 -6.00
CA ARG A 33 -18.52 19.08 -7.40
C ARG A 33 -18.27 17.58 -7.63
N ILE A 34 -17.58 16.93 -6.69
CA ILE A 34 -17.11 15.53 -6.88
C ILE A 34 -17.94 14.54 -6.04
N ILE A 35 -18.28 14.91 -4.80
CA ILE A 35 -19.00 14.03 -3.86
C ILE A 35 -19.97 14.87 -3.04
N ASN A 36 -21.23 14.44 -2.98
CA ASN A 36 -22.22 15.02 -2.07
C ASN A 36 -22.05 14.52 -0.61
N GLU A 37 -22.58 15.26 0.36
CA GLU A 37 -22.42 14.89 1.78
C GLU A 37 -23.02 13.52 2.16
N SER A 38 -24.04 13.04 1.44
CA SER A 38 -24.61 11.69 1.61
C SER A 38 -23.59 10.59 1.26
N ASN A 39 -23.00 10.64 0.06
CA ASN A 39 -22.02 9.68 -0.42
C ASN A 39 -20.77 9.68 0.47
N LYS A 40 -20.36 10.86 0.94
CA LYS A 40 -19.23 11.00 1.86
C LYS A 40 -19.48 10.32 3.21
N LYS A 41 -20.68 10.45 3.80
CA LYS A 41 -21.04 9.73 5.03
C LYS A 41 -21.04 8.22 4.81
N THR A 42 -21.53 7.77 3.66
CA THR A 42 -21.50 6.37 3.25
C THR A 42 -20.07 5.84 3.16
N ILE A 43 -19.16 6.53 2.47
CA ILE A 43 -17.75 6.14 2.37
C ILE A 43 -17.09 6.12 3.75
N GLN A 44 -17.33 7.13 4.59
CA GLN A 44 -16.77 7.17 5.94
C GLN A 44 -17.27 6.01 6.82
N MET A 45 -18.53 5.63 6.68
CA MET A 45 -19.10 4.47 7.37
C MET A 45 -18.47 3.16 6.86
N LYS A 46 -18.29 3.00 5.55
CA LYS A 46 -17.60 1.83 4.97
C LYS A 46 -16.15 1.73 5.44
N LEU A 47 -15.41 2.85 5.44
CA LEU A 47 -14.05 2.91 5.99
C LEU A 47 -13.98 2.52 7.47
N LYS A 48 -14.97 2.95 8.26
CA LYS A 48 -15.08 2.55 9.66
C LYS A 48 -15.29 1.05 9.79
N ARG A 49 -16.23 0.47 9.03
CA ARG A 49 -16.50 -0.99 9.05
C ARG A 49 -15.28 -1.83 8.66
N LEU A 50 -14.52 -1.38 7.66
CA LEU A 50 -13.27 -2.02 7.24
C LEU A 50 -12.21 -1.94 8.36
N SER A 51 -12.15 -0.81 9.06
CA SER A 51 -11.24 -0.64 10.21
C SER A 51 -11.63 -1.51 11.41
N ASP A 52 -12.93 -1.74 11.60
CA ASP A 52 -13.46 -2.57 12.68
C ASP A 52 -13.39 -4.09 12.36
N GLU A 53 -12.98 -4.45 11.14
CA GLU A 53 -12.80 -5.82 10.63
C GLU A 53 -13.98 -6.75 10.95
N THR A 54 -15.19 -6.26 10.66
CA THR A 54 -16.43 -6.86 11.20
C THR A 54 -16.90 -8.12 10.49
N SER A 55 -16.81 -8.17 9.15
CA SER A 55 -17.13 -9.31 8.27
C SER A 55 -17.01 -8.87 6.80
N ARG A 56 -16.90 -9.81 5.86
CA ARG A 56 -16.80 -9.56 4.41
C ARG A 56 -15.74 -8.51 4.04
N LEU A 57 -14.53 -8.72 4.56
CA LEU A 57 -13.41 -7.80 4.42
C LEU A 57 -13.03 -7.54 2.96
N ASP A 58 -12.95 -8.59 2.13
CA ASP A 58 -12.65 -8.44 0.71
C ASP A 58 -13.77 -7.71 -0.04
N ASP A 59 -15.04 -8.01 0.22
CA ASP A 59 -16.16 -7.27 -0.39
C ASP A 59 -16.12 -5.78 0.01
N GLN A 60 -15.93 -5.48 1.30
CA GLN A 60 -15.84 -4.11 1.79
C GLN A 60 -14.65 -3.36 1.19
N LEU A 61 -13.51 -4.04 1.03
CA LEU A 61 -12.34 -3.49 0.36
C LEU A 61 -12.65 -3.20 -1.11
N ASN A 62 -13.18 -4.17 -1.85
CA ASN A 62 -13.50 -4.06 -3.27
C ASN A 62 -14.52 -2.94 -3.53
N GLU A 63 -15.55 -2.82 -2.69
CA GLU A 63 -16.51 -1.72 -2.76
C GLU A 63 -15.85 -0.35 -2.56
N LEU A 64 -14.89 -0.24 -1.62
CA LEU A 64 -14.16 1.01 -1.38
C LEU A 64 -13.20 1.34 -2.52
N LEU A 65 -12.58 0.33 -3.14
CA LEU A 65 -11.71 0.50 -4.32
C LEU A 65 -12.51 0.88 -5.56
N SER A 66 -13.70 0.31 -5.76
CA SER A 66 -14.63 0.72 -6.81
C SER A 66 -15.04 2.17 -6.64
N LEU A 67 -15.44 2.58 -5.42
CA LEU A 67 -15.77 3.98 -5.14
C LEU A 67 -14.57 4.90 -5.37
N LEU A 68 -13.36 4.50 -4.97
CA LEU A 68 -12.16 5.28 -5.27
C LEU A 68 -11.95 5.43 -6.79
N THR A 69 -12.17 4.37 -7.55
CA THR A 69 -12.07 4.36 -9.02
C THR A 69 -13.00 5.39 -9.63
N ASP A 70 -14.29 5.38 -9.26
CA ASP A 70 -15.29 6.33 -9.74
C ASP A 70 -14.87 7.79 -9.46
N LEU A 71 -14.36 8.04 -8.25
CA LEU A 71 -13.90 9.38 -7.87
C LEU A 71 -12.66 9.83 -8.62
N LEU A 72 -11.76 8.90 -8.97
CA LEU A 72 -10.60 9.20 -9.80
C LEU A 72 -11.03 9.52 -11.23
N TYR A 73 -12.04 8.83 -11.77
CA TYR A 73 -12.62 9.13 -13.09
C TYR A 73 -13.15 10.55 -13.17
N GLU A 74 -13.90 11.00 -12.16
CA GLU A 74 -14.44 12.37 -12.11
C GLU A 74 -13.35 13.44 -12.19
N VAL A 75 -12.17 13.16 -11.63
CA VAL A 75 -11.03 14.09 -11.61
C VAL A 75 -10.20 14.02 -12.89
N ILE A 76 -9.79 12.82 -13.29
CA ILE A 76 -8.77 12.58 -14.31
C ILE A 76 -9.37 12.60 -15.72
N ARG A 77 -10.61 12.10 -15.86
CA ARG A 77 -11.33 11.98 -17.14
C ARG A 77 -10.58 11.23 -18.23
N ASP A 78 -9.75 10.28 -17.84
CA ASP A 78 -9.05 9.36 -18.75
C ASP A 78 -8.98 7.97 -18.12
N GLU A 79 -9.60 7.01 -18.81
CA GLU A 79 -9.73 5.62 -18.37
C GLU A 79 -8.39 4.93 -18.17
N LYS A 80 -7.47 5.13 -19.10
CA LYS A 80 -6.15 4.48 -19.08
C LYS A 80 -5.34 4.92 -17.86
N VAL A 81 -5.39 6.21 -17.54
CA VAL A 81 -4.70 6.78 -16.39
C VAL A 81 -5.32 6.28 -15.08
N VAL A 82 -6.66 6.27 -14.97
CA VAL A 82 -7.34 5.76 -13.76
C VAL A 82 -7.02 4.28 -13.53
N LEU A 83 -7.16 3.45 -14.57
CA LEU A 83 -6.85 2.02 -14.49
C LEU A 83 -5.38 1.77 -14.12
N ALA A 84 -4.45 2.55 -14.66
CA ALA A 84 -3.03 2.43 -14.29
C ALA A 84 -2.75 2.80 -12.82
N ILE A 85 -3.46 3.79 -12.28
CA ILE A 85 -3.38 4.15 -10.85
C ILE A 85 -3.94 3.01 -10.00
N MET A 86 -5.11 2.48 -10.36
CA MET A 86 -5.75 1.39 -9.61
C MET A 86 -4.93 0.10 -9.65
N ALA A 87 -4.40 -0.29 -10.82
CA ALA A 87 -3.49 -1.43 -10.94
C ALA A 87 -2.20 -1.24 -10.12
N SER A 88 -1.72 0.00 -9.96
CA SER A 88 -0.58 0.30 -9.09
C SER A 88 -0.93 0.20 -7.61
N LEU A 89 -2.18 0.47 -7.25
CA LEU A 89 -2.70 0.28 -5.89
C LEU A 89 -2.82 -1.21 -5.56
N ASP A 90 -3.39 -1.99 -6.48
CA ASP A 90 -3.54 -3.45 -6.34
C ASP A 90 -2.18 -4.14 -6.20
N ASP A 91 -1.18 -3.71 -6.99
CA ASP A 91 0.21 -4.15 -6.86
C ASP A 91 0.76 -3.96 -5.43
N VAL A 92 0.42 -2.85 -4.76
CA VAL A 92 0.86 -2.55 -3.39
C VAL A 92 0.07 -3.37 -2.38
N LEU A 93 -1.25 -3.49 -2.54
CA LEU A 93 -2.10 -4.29 -1.66
C LEU A 93 -1.74 -5.78 -1.71
N ALA A 94 -1.44 -6.32 -2.88
CA ALA A 94 -0.96 -7.68 -3.03
C ALA A 94 0.36 -7.91 -2.27
N GLN A 95 1.33 -7.01 -2.42
CA GLN A 95 2.60 -7.09 -1.69
C GLN A 95 2.42 -6.99 -0.17
N TYR A 96 1.45 -6.18 0.27
CA TYR A 96 1.13 -6.06 1.68
C TYR A 96 0.44 -7.34 2.20
N LYS A 97 -0.53 -7.91 1.49
CA LYS A 97 -1.15 -9.20 1.86
C LYS A 97 -0.12 -10.32 1.95
N ASP A 98 0.78 -10.42 0.95
CA ASP A 98 1.87 -11.40 0.95
C ASP A 98 2.83 -11.19 2.13
N LEU A 99 3.14 -9.95 2.46
CA LEU A 99 3.97 -9.62 3.62
C LEU A 99 3.34 -10.13 4.92
N ILE A 100 2.06 -9.79 5.16
CA ILE A 100 1.38 -10.22 6.38
C ILE A 100 1.35 -11.75 6.46
N ARG A 101 1.09 -12.44 5.34
CA ARG A 101 1.00 -13.89 5.28
C ARG A 101 2.33 -14.58 5.57
N GLU A 102 3.42 -14.08 4.99
CA GLU A 102 4.71 -14.76 4.99
C GLU A 102 5.65 -14.30 6.11
N GLU A 103 5.53 -13.05 6.56
CA GLU A 103 6.48 -12.43 7.47
C GLU A 103 5.82 -11.97 8.75
N GLY A 104 6.40 -12.38 9.88
CA GLY A 104 6.06 -11.81 11.17
C GLY A 104 6.82 -10.50 11.40
N THR A 105 6.39 -9.72 12.39
CA THR A 105 7.14 -8.56 12.85
C THR A 105 7.35 -8.61 14.36
N TYR A 106 8.51 -8.13 14.77
CA TYR A 106 8.88 -7.86 16.17
C TYR A 106 9.21 -6.37 16.36
N LEU A 107 9.06 -5.58 15.30
CA LEU A 107 9.31 -4.16 15.29
C LEU A 107 8.11 -3.42 15.86
N SER A 108 8.36 -2.27 16.47
CA SER A 108 7.31 -1.32 16.83
C SER A 108 6.43 -0.99 15.62
N TYR A 109 5.21 -0.50 15.82
CA TYR A 109 4.36 -0.06 14.71
C TYR A 109 5.10 0.91 13.76
N SER A 110 5.82 1.88 14.33
CA SER A 110 6.59 2.88 13.59
C SER A 110 7.68 2.24 12.73
N ASP A 111 8.46 1.31 13.30
CA ASP A 111 9.55 0.66 12.59
C ASP A 111 9.04 -0.41 11.61
N SER A 112 7.91 -1.06 11.90
CA SER A 112 7.21 -1.94 10.94
C SER A 112 6.79 -1.17 9.69
N VAL A 113 6.30 0.07 9.83
CA VAL A 113 6.00 0.95 8.68
C VAL A 113 7.27 1.35 7.94
N LYS A 114 8.34 1.76 8.63
CA LYS A 114 9.62 2.08 7.98
C LYS A 114 10.16 0.89 7.20
N TRP A 115 10.11 -0.30 7.81
CA TRP A 115 10.55 -1.54 7.20
C TRP A 115 9.71 -1.83 5.95
N LEU A 116 8.37 -1.76 6.03
CA LEU A 116 7.46 -1.96 4.90
C LEU A 116 7.78 -1.02 3.72
N ILE A 117 8.01 0.26 4.01
CA ILE A 117 8.40 1.25 2.99
C ILE A 117 9.69 0.80 2.31
N TYR A 118 10.72 0.48 3.10
CA TYR A 118 12.05 0.17 2.59
C TYR A 118 12.16 -1.18 1.87
N SER A 119 11.47 -2.21 2.36
CA SER A 119 11.58 -3.58 1.86
C SER A 119 10.63 -3.88 0.71
N ARG A 120 9.42 -3.28 0.74
CA ARG A 120 8.37 -3.53 -0.26
C ARG A 120 8.00 -2.28 -1.05
N GLY A 121 7.82 -1.15 -0.36
CA GLY A 121 7.20 0.05 -0.94
C GLY A 121 8.00 0.71 -2.07
N LEU A 122 9.28 1.01 -1.85
CA LEU A 122 10.07 1.83 -2.80
C LEU A 122 10.24 1.16 -4.16
N GLU A 123 10.64 -0.10 -4.16
CA GLU A 123 10.79 -0.93 -5.35
C GLU A 123 9.47 -1.11 -6.08
N ARG A 124 8.40 -1.47 -5.33
CA ARG A 124 7.09 -1.72 -5.91
C ARG A 124 6.55 -0.47 -6.57
N LEU A 125 6.66 0.70 -5.94
CA LEU A 125 6.26 1.99 -6.53
C LEU A 125 6.94 2.21 -7.89
N VAL A 126 8.26 2.02 -7.96
CA VAL A 126 9.02 2.24 -9.21
C VAL A 126 8.63 1.24 -10.30
N ILE A 127 8.43 -0.03 -9.94
CA ILE A 127 7.96 -1.07 -10.86
C ILE A 127 6.56 -0.74 -11.37
N SER A 128 5.61 -0.48 -10.48
CA SER A 128 4.20 -0.25 -10.82
C SER A 128 4.03 0.97 -11.71
N ILE A 129 4.70 2.09 -11.42
CA ILE A 129 4.70 3.26 -12.31
C ILE A 129 5.23 2.88 -13.70
N ASN A 130 6.32 2.10 -13.78
CA ASN A 130 6.92 1.73 -15.06
C ASN A 130 6.10 0.71 -15.85
N LYS A 131 5.55 -0.28 -15.16
CA LYS A 131 4.72 -1.36 -15.71
C LYS A 131 3.38 -0.82 -16.17
N ASN A 132 2.63 -0.20 -15.26
CA ASN A 132 1.22 0.12 -15.50
C ASN A 132 1.06 1.27 -16.50
N GLN A 133 1.98 2.25 -16.55
CA GLN A 133 1.92 3.27 -17.60
C GLN A 133 2.07 2.68 -19.01
N LEU A 134 2.82 1.58 -19.15
CA LEU A 134 3.02 0.89 -20.43
C LEU A 134 1.85 -0.06 -20.71
N ALA A 135 1.45 -0.87 -19.72
CA ALA A 135 0.38 -1.84 -19.85
C ALA A 135 -0.94 -1.20 -20.28
N PHE A 136 -1.26 -0.02 -19.72
CA PHE A 136 -2.45 0.74 -20.09
C PHE A 136 -2.21 1.75 -21.22
N ASN A 137 -1.03 1.73 -21.86
CA ASN A 137 -0.70 2.55 -23.02
C ASN A 137 -1.01 4.05 -22.83
N ILE A 138 -0.65 4.62 -21.66
CA ILE A 138 -0.96 6.02 -21.26
C ILE A 138 -0.38 7.02 -22.27
N SER A 139 0.67 6.67 -23.00
CA SER A 139 1.23 7.55 -24.04
C SER A 139 0.22 7.95 -25.12
N GLN A 140 -0.84 7.14 -25.34
CA GLN A 140 -1.91 7.46 -26.29
C GLN A 140 -2.99 8.39 -25.73
N SER A 141 -2.94 8.73 -24.43
CA SER A 141 -3.81 9.75 -23.82
C SER A 141 -3.37 11.18 -24.16
N ASN A 142 -2.22 11.36 -24.84
CA ASN A 142 -1.67 12.65 -25.27
C ASN A 142 -1.46 13.69 -24.15
N PHE A 143 -1.48 13.26 -22.88
CA PHE A 143 -1.21 14.15 -21.74
C PHE A 143 0.25 14.61 -21.78
N ASN A 144 0.44 15.93 -21.81
CA ASN A 144 1.75 16.53 -21.64
C ASN A 144 2.01 16.77 -20.15
N PHE A 145 2.90 15.98 -19.55
CA PHE A 145 3.32 16.13 -18.15
C PHE A 145 4.63 16.92 -18.04
N PRO A 146 5.00 17.44 -16.86
CA PRO A 146 6.28 18.13 -16.68
C PRO A 146 7.48 17.30 -17.15
N LYS A 147 8.40 17.95 -17.90
CA LYS A 147 9.58 17.29 -18.50
C LYS A 147 10.55 16.70 -17.45
N ASP A 148 10.69 17.33 -16.28
CA ASP A 148 11.46 16.74 -15.17
C ASP A 148 10.69 15.58 -14.57
N PHE A 149 11.15 14.35 -14.79
CA PHE A 149 10.51 13.14 -14.27
C PHE A 149 10.34 13.12 -12.74
N ARG A 150 11.03 14.00 -11.99
CA ARG A 150 10.92 14.15 -10.53
C ARG A 150 9.89 15.19 -10.10
N TRP A 151 9.03 15.66 -11.01
CA TRP A 151 7.98 16.63 -10.70
C TRP A 151 7.06 16.17 -9.56
N TRP A 152 6.83 14.86 -9.45
CA TRP A 152 6.02 14.24 -8.39
C TRP A 152 6.83 13.88 -7.14
N LEU A 153 8.15 14.14 -7.08
CA LEU A 153 8.98 13.90 -5.90
C LEU A 153 9.35 15.22 -5.21
N PRO A 154 9.58 15.25 -3.89
CA PRO A 154 10.11 16.45 -3.24
C PRO A 154 11.54 16.75 -3.72
N THR A 155 11.89 18.04 -3.84
CA THR A 155 13.29 18.48 -4.01
C THR A 155 13.78 19.06 -2.70
N PHE A 156 14.92 18.55 -2.21
CA PHE A 156 15.57 19.06 -1.01
C PHE A 156 16.77 19.91 -1.41
N SER A 157 16.84 21.14 -0.90
CA SER A 157 17.98 22.05 -1.01
C SER A 157 18.37 22.59 0.38
N GLU A 158 19.38 23.46 0.42
CA GLU A 158 19.75 24.20 1.63
C GLU A 158 18.66 25.20 2.05
N GLU A 159 17.96 25.78 1.07
CA GLU A 159 16.86 26.74 1.27
C GLU A 159 15.55 26.10 1.76
N GLY A 160 15.45 24.77 1.74
CA GLY A 160 14.30 24.03 2.25
C GLY A 160 13.82 22.91 1.32
N VAL A 161 12.52 22.60 1.43
CA VAL A 161 11.88 21.53 0.64
C VAL A 161 10.90 22.14 -0.34
N VAL A 162 11.08 21.84 -1.63
CA VAL A 162 10.11 22.16 -2.68
C VAL A 162 9.22 20.94 -2.89
N TRP A 163 7.98 21.06 -2.41
CA TRP A 163 6.98 19.99 -2.50
C TRP A 163 6.42 19.82 -3.92
N PRO A 164 6.02 18.59 -4.30
CA PRO A 164 5.45 18.31 -5.62
C PRO A 164 4.31 19.25 -6.03
N ILE A 165 3.39 19.58 -5.10
CA ILE A 165 2.25 20.46 -5.42
C ILE A 165 2.69 21.85 -5.88
N LYS A 166 3.75 22.42 -5.28
CA LYS A 166 4.34 23.70 -5.71
C LYS A 166 4.94 23.57 -7.10
N LYS A 167 5.65 22.47 -7.37
CA LYS A 167 6.28 22.24 -8.68
C LYS A 167 5.26 22.20 -9.81
N VAL A 168 4.14 21.51 -9.60
CA VAL A 168 3.10 21.40 -10.62
C VAL A 168 2.39 22.73 -10.86
N TRP A 169 2.09 23.52 -9.83
CA TRP A 169 1.56 24.88 -10.05
C TRP A 169 2.52 25.75 -10.85
N LEU A 170 3.82 25.74 -10.51
CA LEU A 170 4.84 26.47 -11.27
C LEU A 170 4.93 26.00 -12.73
N TRP A 171 4.79 24.70 -12.97
CA TRP A 171 4.74 24.15 -14.32
C TRP A 171 3.50 24.63 -15.09
N ILE A 172 2.30 24.61 -14.49
CA ILE A 172 1.07 25.10 -15.12
C ILE A 172 1.26 26.56 -15.56
N TYR A 173 1.80 27.40 -14.68
CA TYR A 173 2.08 28.80 -14.99
C TYR A 173 3.06 28.96 -16.16
N SER A 174 4.13 28.15 -16.17
CA SER A 174 5.11 28.15 -17.26
C SER A 174 4.52 27.65 -18.58
N GLU A 175 3.65 26.64 -18.57
CA GLU A 175 3.01 26.09 -19.76
C GLU A 175 2.04 27.09 -20.38
N MET A 176 1.44 27.94 -19.55
CA MET A 176 0.51 29.00 -19.94
C MET A 176 1.20 30.33 -20.24
N ASP A 177 2.53 30.40 -20.14
CA ASP A 177 3.35 31.62 -20.24
C ASP A 177 2.82 32.79 -19.38
N MET A 178 2.48 32.46 -18.13
CA MET A 178 1.87 33.41 -17.20
C MET A 178 2.57 33.36 -15.84
N SER A 179 2.60 34.49 -15.14
CA SER A 179 2.85 34.49 -13.70
C SER A 179 1.65 33.93 -12.94
N GLN A 180 1.90 33.46 -11.71
CA GLN A 180 0.84 33.03 -10.79
C GLN A 180 -0.27 34.09 -10.65
N ARG A 181 0.10 35.37 -10.57
CA ARG A 181 -0.86 36.46 -10.42
C ARG A 181 -1.72 36.64 -11.68
N GLN A 182 -1.11 36.60 -12.86
CA GLN A 182 -1.83 36.71 -14.15
C GLN A 182 -2.79 35.53 -14.38
N PHE A 183 -2.42 34.33 -13.91
CA PHE A 183 -3.24 33.14 -14.06
C PHE A 183 -4.49 33.16 -13.16
N HIS A 184 -4.40 33.73 -11.95
CA HIS A 184 -5.53 33.74 -11.00
C HIS A 184 -6.32 35.07 -10.97
N LEU A 185 -5.68 36.22 -11.21
CA LEU A 185 -6.32 37.55 -11.25
C LEU A 185 -6.49 38.02 -12.70
N ILE A 186 -7.51 37.49 -13.38
CA ILE A 186 -7.70 37.65 -14.83
C ILE A 186 -8.53 38.88 -15.16
N SER A 187 -9.50 39.22 -14.31
CA SER A 187 -10.52 40.24 -14.59
C SER A 187 -10.90 41.03 -13.34
N GLY A 188 -11.37 42.27 -13.49
CA GLY A 188 -11.98 43.03 -12.39
C GLY A 188 -13.34 42.49 -11.93
N LYS A 189 -13.97 41.59 -12.72
CA LYS A 189 -15.21 40.90 -12.34
C LYS A 189 -14.86 39.74 -11.40
N HIS A 190 -15.58 39.62 -10.29
CA HIS A 190 -15.30 38.63 -9.23
C HIS A 190 -13.91 38.76 -8.57
N ALA A 191 -13.37 39.98 -8.48
CA ALA A 191 -12.04 40.26 -7.92
C ALA A 191 -11.82 39.59 -6.54
N GLU A 192 -12.79 39.68 -5.64
CA GLU A 192 -12.69 39.06 -4.31
C GLU A 192 -12.52 37.53 -4.35
N GLN A 193 -13.23 36.85 -5.25
CA GLN A 193 -13.11 35.41 -5.41
C GLN A 193 -11.75 35.03 -6.03
N GLN A 194 -11.30 35.80 -7.02
CA GLN A 194 -10.00 35.60 -7.67
C GLN A 194 -8.82 35.84 -6.71
N GLU A 195 -8.92 36.86 -5.85
CA GLU A 195 -7.95 37.12 -4.78
C GLU A 195 -7.89 35.96 -3.78
N ARG A 196 -9.04 35.43 -3.37
CA ARG A 196 -9.09 34.23 -2.51
C ARG A 196 -8.42 33.02 -3.16
N TYR A 197 -8.58 32.80 -4.46
CA TYR A 197 -7.89 31.72 -5.16
C TYR A 197 -6.39 31.94 -5.21
N LEU A 198 -5.93 33.16 -5.51
CA LEU A 198 -4.51 33.50 -5.48
C LEU A 198 -3.92 33.24 -4.08
N GLU A 199 -4.57 33.72 -3.03
CA GLU A 199 -4.15 33.47 -1.65
C GLU A 199 -4.09 31.98 -1.31
N ASN A 200 -5.09 31.22 -1.73
CA ASN A 200 -5.14 29.78 -1.50
C ASN A 200 -3.94 29.09 -2.14
N VAL A 201 -3.66 29.34 -3.42
CA VAL A 201 -2.53 28.70 -4.10
C VAL A 201 -1.19 29.15 -3.52
N GLN A 202 -1.07 30.40 -3.05
CA GLN A 202 0.10 30.87 -2.30
C GLN A 202 0.27 30.10 -0.99
N ARG A 203 -0.79 29.89 -0.21
CA ARG A 203 -0.74 29.08 1.03
C ARG A 203 -0.35 27.62 0.75
N TRP A 204 -0.84 27.04 -0.34
CA TRP A 204 -0.50 25.67 -0.74
C TRP A 204 0.96 25.53 -1.20
N SER A 205 1.45 26.54 -1.93
CA SER A 205 2.81 26.58 -2.44
C SER A 205 3.84 26.87 -1.34
N CYS A 206 3.48 27.65 -0.33
CA CYS A 206 4.35 28.01 0.79
C CYS A 206 4.28 27.02 1.97
N ASP A 207 3.82 25.79 1.74
CA ASP A 207 3.79 24.72 2.75
C ASP A 207 2.90 25.02 3.97
N ARG A 208 1.97 25.97 3.88
CA ARG A 208 1.11 26.33 5.02
C ARG A 208 -0.10 25.42 5.16
N GLN A 209 -0.63 24.93 4.04
CA GLN A 209 -1.83 24.09 4.01
C GLN A 209 -1.80 23.15 2.80
N LEU A 210 -2.21 21.89 2.97
CA LEU A 210 -2.46 21.00 1.84
C LEU A 210 -3.94 21.09 1.43
N PRO A 211 -4.27 21.34 0.15
CA PRO A 211 -5.66 21.44 -0.28
C PRO A 211 -6.40 20.09 -0.31
N SER A 212 -7.72 20.18 -0.23
CA SER A 212 -8.60 19.13 -0.76
C SER A 212 -8.53 19.09 -2.28
N THR A 213 -8.87 17.96 -2.88
CA THR A 213 -8.88 17.84 -4.34
C THR A 213 -9.89 18.78 -4.95
N ASN A 214 -11.09 18.87 -4.38
CA ASN A 214 -12.14 19.79 -4.87
C ASN A 214 -11.66 21.24 -4.88
N ALA A 215 -11.13 21.75 -3.76
CA ALA A 215 -10.70 23.15 -3.69
C ALA A 215 -9.58 23.46 -4.70
N MET A 216 -8.65 22.52 -4.89
CA MET A 216 -7.57 22.64 -5.86
C MET A 216 -8.09 22.68 -7.31
N LEU A 217 -9.02 21.79 -7.65
CA LEU A 217 -9.61 21.73 -8.98
C LEU A 217 -10.54 22.91 -9.26
N ASP A 218 -11.29 23.37 -8.27
CA ASP A 218 -12.14 24.56 -8.40
C ASP A 218 -11.30 25.82 -8.71
N CYS A 219 -10.14 25.96 -8.04
CA CYS A 219 -9.22 27.04 -8.37
C CYS A 219 -8.68 26.92 -9.80
N LEU A 220 -8.28 25.72 -10.24
CA LEU A 220 -7.77 25.50 -11.59
C LEU A 220 -8.85 25.80 -12.64
N ASP A 221 -10.00 25.13 -12.53
CA ASP A 221 -11.08 25.19 -13.50
C ASP A 221 -11.63 26.60 -13.65
N ARG A 222 -11.79 27.31 -12.54
CA ARG A 222 -12.34 28.67 -12.57
C ARG A 222 -11.35 29.65 -13.22
N SER A 223 -10.05 29.50 -12.94
CA SER A 223 -9.01 30.27 -13.64
C SER A 223 -9.00 29.95 -15.13
N LEU A 224 -9.00 28.68 -15.53
CA LEU A 224 -9.00 28.29 -16.95
C LEU A 224 -10.25 28.77 -17.68
N PHE A 225 -11.43 28.66 -17.06
CA PHE A 225 -12.68 29.18 -17.61
C PHE A 225 -12.58 30.68 -17.91
N LEU A 226 -12.09 31.47 -16.97
CA LEU A 226 -11.94 32.91 -17.15
C LEU A 226 -10.87 33.28 -18.18
N LEU A 227 -9.78 32.51 -18.27
CA LEU A 227 -8.78 32.69 -19.34
C LEU A 227 -9.39 32.43 -20.72
N LYS A 228 -10.26 31.42 -20.83
CA LYS A 228 -10.99 31.12 -22.07
C LYS A 228 -11.98 32.22 -22.43
N THR A 229 -12.77 32.72 -21.47
CA THR A 229 -13.83 33.71 -21.75
C THR A 229 -13.32 35.15 -21.89
N ASP A 230 -12.35 35.56 -21.07
CA ASP A 230 -11.96 36.97 -20.95
C ASP A 230 -10.66 37.29 -21.69
N LYS A 231 -9.82 36.27 -21.93
CA LYS A 231 -8.54 36.40 -22.67
C LYS A 231 -8.53 35.65 -23.99
N ASN A 232 -9.61 34.94 -24.35
CA ASN A 232 -9.69 34.09 -25.55
C ASN A 232 -8.51 33.11 -25.69
N LEU A 233 -7.97 32.63 -24.56
CA LEU A 233 -6.90 31.65 -24.56
C LEU A 233 -7.44 30.27 -24.93
N ASN A 234 -6.83 29.64 -25.93
CA ASN A 234 -7.20 28.30 -26.36
C ASN A 234 -6.49 27.25 -25.50
N VAL A 235 -7.21 26.68 -24.53
CA VAL A 235 -6.74 25.54 -23.71
C VAL A 235 -7.54 24.31 -24.08
N SER A 236 -6.87 23.32 -24.67
CA SER A 236 -7.51 22.06 -25.08
C SER A 236 -7.94 21.24 -23.86
N GLU A 237 -9.00 20.46 -23.99
CA GLU A 237 -9.46 19.53 -22.94
C GLU A 237 -8.35 18.56 -22.49
N CYS A 238 -7.53 18.10 -23.43
CA CYS A 238 -6.37 17.25 -23.14
C CYS A 238 -5.36 17.94 -22.21
N GLN A 239 -5.13 19.25 -22.40
CA GLN A 239 -4.24 20.04 -21.54
C GLN A 239 -4.85 20.27 -20.15
N GLU A 240 -6.17 20.53 -20.07
CA GLU A 240 -6.87 20.65 -18.79
C GLU A 240 -6.78 19.34 -17.99
N ASN A 241 -7.06 18.21 -18.63
CA ASN A 241 -6.99 16.90 -17.98
C ASN A 241 -5.56 16.55 -17.54
N ALA A 242 -4.53 16.95 -18.32
CA ALA A 242 -3.14 16.81 -17.91
C ALA A 242 -2.83 17.65 -16.65
N PHE A 243 -3.30 18.89 -16.57
CA PHE A 243 -3.15 19.75 -15.37
C PHE A 243 -3.84 19.14 -14.15
N ARG A 244 -5.08 18.68 -14.29
CA ARG A 244 -5.85 18.03 -13.21
C ARG A 244 -5.13 16.78 -12.70
N THR A 245 -4.69 15.93 -13.62
CA THR A 245 -3.98 14.68 -13.30
C THR A 245 -2.66 14.95 -12.58
N ALA A 246 -1.85 15.88 -13.10
CA ALA A 246 -0.58 16.25 -12.48
C ALA A 246 -0.78 16.82 -11.08
N LEU A 247 -1.79 17.67 -10.88
CA LEU A 247 -2.11 18.24 -9.58
C LEU A 247 -2.57 17.18 -8.58
N LEU A 248 -3.42 16.24 -8.98
CA LEU A 248 -3.85 15.13 -8.13
C LEU A 248 -2.65 14.28 -7.68
N ILE A 249 -1.79 13.85 -8.60
CA ILE A 249 -0.59 13.06 -8.29
C ILE A 249 0.34 13.84 -7.37
N ALA A 250 0.55 15.14 -7.64
CA ALA A 250 1.38 15.99 -6.82
C ALA A 250 0.81 16.22 -5.41
N ARG A 251 -0.51 16.32 -5.28
CA ARG A 251 -1.20 16.41 -3.98
C ARG A 251 -1.04 15.12 -3.19
N ILE A 252 -1.27 13.96 -3.81
CA ILE A 252 -1.04 12.64 -3.20
C ILE A 252 0.39 12.51 -2.71
N SER A 253 1.35 12.78 -3.60
CA SER A 253 2.75 12.69 -3.26
C SER A 253 3.15 13.66 -2.14
N THR A 254 2.68 14.91 -2.20
CA THR A 254 2.94 15.90 -1.14
C THR A 254 2.41 15.42 0.20
N TYR A 255 1.19 14.86 0.26
CA TYR A 255 0.66 14.27 1.49
C TYR A 255 1.56 13.16 2.01
N VAL A 256 1.89 12.17 1.17
CA VAL A 256 2.67 11.00 1.55
C VAL A 256 4.05 11.41 2.08
N PHE A 257 4.80 12.22 1.34
CA PHE A 257 6.16 12.59 1.77
C PHE A 257 6.15 13.52 2.99
N LYS A 258 5.14 14.38 3.19
CA LYS A 258 4.99 15.13 4.44
C LYS A 258 4.66 14.21 5.61
N SER A 259 3.77 13.24 5.44
CA SER A 259 3.48 12.25 6.48
C SER A 259 4.73 11.46 6.87
N ILE A 260 5.53 11.03 5.88
CA ILE A 260 6.81 10.37 6.12
C ILE A 260 7.77 11.30 6.88
N GLN A 261 7.87 12.56 6.49
CA GLN A 261 8.76 13.53 7.14
C GLN A 261 8.34 13.81 8.59
N ILE A 262 7.05 13.96 8.86
CA ILE A 262 6.49 14.16 10.19
C ILE A 262 6.79 12.97 11.10
N HIS A 263 6.67 11.74 10.59
CA HIS A 263 6.81 10.53 11.40
C HIS A 263 8.24 9.99 11.49
N PHE A 264 9.07 10.20 10.47
CA PHE A 264 10.39 9.57 10.34
C PHE A 264 11.53 10.58 10.12
N GLY A 265 11.22 11.87 10.01
CA GLY A 265 12.19 12.94 9.91
C GLY A 265 12.76 13.20 8.50
N ASN A 266 13.51 14.29 8.40
CA ASN A 266 14.09 14.78 7.15
C ASN A 266 15.07 13.78 6.52
N HIS A 267 15.93 13.17 7.34
CA HIS A 267 16.96 12.26 6.83
C HIS A 267 16.34 11.04 6.14
N PHE A 268 15.34 10.42 6.76
CA PHE A 268 14.61 9.29 6.19
C PHE A 268 13.91 9.70 4.88
N THR A 269 13.21 10.84 4.87
CA THR A 269 12.47 11.33 3.71
C THR A 269 13.40 11.64 2.52
N LYS A 270 14.57 12.25 2.79
CA LYS A 270 15.63 12.48 1.78
C LYS A 270 16.15 11.16 1.21
N SER A 271 16.42 10.18 2.08
CA SER A 271 16.93 8.86 1.70
C SER A 271 15.97 8.13 0.74
N ILE A 272 14.68 8.07 1.07
CA ILE A 272 13.68 7.41 0.21
C ILE A 272 13.51 8.13 -1.13
N THR A 273 13.54 9.47 -1.14
CA THR A 273 13.37 10.28 -2.36
C THR A 273 14.53 10.05 -3.33
N ARG A 274 15.77 10.06 -2.81
CA ARG A 274 16.97 9.73 -3.58
C ARG A 274 16.90 8.31 -4.11
N THR A 275 16.47 7.38 -3.27
CA THR A 275 16.34 5.97 -3.61
C THR A 275 15.38 5.74 -4.77
N ILE A 276 14.17 6.31 -4.69
CA ILE A 276 13.16 6.23 -5.77
C ILE A 276 13.75 6.80 -7.05
N SER A 277 14.37 7.98 -7.00
CA SER A 277 14.95 8.64 -8.18
C SER A 277 16.01 7.78 -8.87
N VAL A 278 16.93 7.19 -8.10
CA VAL A 278 18.01 6.35 -8.62
C VAL A 278 17.46 5.05 -9.21
N GLN A 279 16.51 4.41 -8.53
CA GLN A 279 15.91 3.16 -9.00
C GLN A 279 15.04 3.38 -10.24
N TYR A 280 14.29 4.48 -10.29
CA TYR A 280 13.51 4.86 -11.46
C TYR A 280 14.39 4.98 -12.71
N ASN A 281 15.54 5.65 -12.61
CA ASN A 281 16.46 5.78 -13.74
C ASN A 281 17.07 4.45 -14.18
N ARG A 282 17.39 3.55 -13.25
CA ARG A 282 17.88 2.20 -13.58
C ARG A 282 16.81 1.41 -14.32
N LEU A 283 15.59 1.41 -13.80
CA LEU A 283 14.50 0.65 -14.40
C LEU A 283 14.05 1.23 -15.73
N LYS A 284 14.07 2.56 -15.88
CA LYS A 284 13.78 3.22 -17.16
C LYS A 284 14.71 2.72 -18.26
N LYS A 285 16.02 2.65 -18.00
CA LYS A 285 17.01 2.10 -18.94
C LYS A 285 16.77 0.64 -19.24
N GLU A 286 16.52 -0.17 -18.22
CA GLU A 286 16.25 -1.61 -18.40
C GLU A 286 14.91 -1.91 -19.09
N SER A 287 14.01 -0.93 -19.20
CA SER A 287 12.70 -1.08 -19.84
C SER A 287 12.65 -0.47 -21.25
N GLU A 288 13.78 -0.03 -21.81
CA GLU A 288 13.85 0.53 -23.16
C GLU A 288 13.38 -0.47 -24.23
N ASP A 289 13.73 -1.75 -24.09
CA ASP A 289 13.31 -2.80 -25.04
C ASP A 289 11.79 -2.94 -25.11
N ILE A 290 11.12 -3.09 -23.97
CA ILE A 290 9.65 -3.22 -23.93
C ILE A 290 8.96 -1.93 -24.38
N ARG A 291 9.53 -0.75 -24.07
CA ARG A 291 9.03 0.53 -24.58
C ARG A 291 9.13 0.59 -26.11
N GLY A 292 10.21 0.07 -26.68
CA GLY A 292 10.38 -0.05 -28.13
C GLY A 292 9.34 -0.96 -28.78
N ILE A 293 8.99 -2.08 -28.12
CA ILE A 293 7.92 -2.98 -28.57
C ILE A 293 6.57 -2.25 -28.52
N CYS A 294 6.21 -1.62 -27.40
CA CYS A 294 4.96 -0.85 -27.28
C CYS A 294 4.85 0.23 -28.37
N LYS A 295 5.96 0.93 -28.67
CA LYS A 295 5.99 1.93 -29.73
C LYS A 295 5.72 1.33 -31.10
N LYS A 296 6.39 0.22 -31.45
CA LYS A 296 6.15 -0.49 -32.73
C LYS A 296 4.70 -0.94 -32.88
N VAL A 297 4.09 -1.46 -31.81
CA VAL A 297 2.67 -1.86 -31.82
C VAL A 297 1.76 -0.65 -32.06
N ASN A 298 2.03 0.47 -31.39
CA ASN A 298 1.30 1.73 -31.64
C ASN A 298 1.50 2.25 -33.08
N ASP A 299 2.71 2.16 -33.64
CA ASP A 299 2.98 2.61 -35.01
C ASP A 299 2.23 1.77 -36.07
N LEU A 300 1.93 0.49 -35.76
CA LEU A 300 1.14 -0.41 -36.62
C LEU A 300 -0.38 -0.23 -36.46
N SER A 301 -0.83 0.55 -35.47
CA SER A 301 -2.26 0.68 -35.10
C SER A 301 -3.13 1.34 -36.16
N GLY A 302 -2.55 1.97 -37.20
CA GLY A 302 -3.31 2.53 -38.33
C GLY A 302 -4.19 1.50 -39.06
N ASN A 303 -3.91 0.19 -38.89
CA ASN A 303 -4.64 -0.91 -39.53
C ASN A 303 -5.46 -1.77 -38.55
N ILE A 304 -5.50 -1.45 -37.26
CA ILE A 304 -6.11 -2.30 -36.22
C ILE A 304 -6.92 -1.45 -35.23
N PRO A 305 -8.12 -1.90 -34.79
CA PRO A 305 -8.86 -1.26 -33.71
C PRO A 305 -8.03 -0.95 -32.46
N LYS A 306 -8.29 0.22 -31.86
CA LYS A 306 -7.55 0.73 -30.68
C LYS A 306 -7.61 -0.21 -29.47
N ASN A 307 -8.77 -0.83 -29.21
CA ASN A 307 -8.93 -1.80 -28.13
C ASN A 307 -8.05 -3.05 -28.32
N ILE A 308 -7.89 -3.54 -29.54
CA ILE A 308 -7.00 -4.67 -29.85
C ILE A 308 -5.54 -4.25 -29.65
N THR A 309 -5.18 -3.05 -30.09
CA THR A 309 -3.83 -2.50 -29.89
C THR A 309 -3.50 -2.40 -28.39
N ASP A 310 -4.44 -1.88 -27.59
CA ASP A 310 -4.27 -1.75 -26.15
C ASP A 310 -4.14 -3.12 -25.45
N ASN A 311 -4.94 -4.13 -25.85
CA ASN A 311 -4.83 -5.49 -25.33
C ASN A 311 -3.49 -6.14 -25.68
N LEU A 312 -3.02 -6.01 -26.93
CA LEU A 312 -1.71 -6.53 -27.35
C LEU A 312 -0.56 -5.92 -26.54
N ILE A 313 -0.64 -4.61 -26.26
CA ILE A 313 0.35 -3.92 -25.43
C ILE A 313 0.27 -4.42 -23.99
N PHE A 314 -0.93 -4.55 -23.44
CA PHE A 314 -1.15 -5.07 -22.09
C PHE A 314 -0.54 -6.47 -21.92
N ASP A 315 -0.81 -7.38 -22.86
CA ASP A 315 -0.28 -8.74 -22.85
C ASP A 315 1.25 -8.77 -23.00
N ALA A 316 1.80 -7.99 -23.93
CA ALA A 316 3.25 -7.92 -24.14
C ALA A 316 3.98 -7.40 -22.89
N VAL A 317 3.45 -6.36 -22.25
CA VAL A 317 4.01 -5.81 -21.01
C VAL A 317 3.89 -6.83 -19.88
N THR A 318 2.73 -7.47 -19.72
CA THR A 318 2.49 -8.49 -18.69
C THR A 318 3.47 -9.65 -18.84
N GLN A 319 3.62 -10.19 -20.05
CA GLN A 319 4.55 -11.29 -20.34
C GLN A 319 6.01 -10.88 -20.11
N TYR A 320 6.40 -9.66 -20.48
CA TYR A 320 7.75 -9.14 -20.20
C TYR A 320 8.05 -9.17 -18.70
N TRP A 321 7.13 -8.69 -17.86
CA TRP A 321 7.32 -8.65 -16.42
C TRP A 321 7.26 -10.04 -15.78
N TYR A 322 6.41 -10.93 -16.29
CA TYR A 322 6.40 -12.34 -15.88
C TYR A 322 7.75 -13.01 -16.15
N ASN A 323 8.27 -12.89 -17.38
CA ASN A 323 9.57 -13.44 -17.76
C ASN A 323 10.71 -12.83 -16.93
N LYS A 324 10.65 -11.52 -16.64
CA LYS A 324 11.63 -10.84 -15.78
C LYS A 324 11.60 -11.39 -14.35
N SER A 325 10.40 -11.60 -13.79
CA SER A 325 10.21 -12.21 -12.47
C SER A 325 10.75 -13.64 -12.41
N ASP A 326 10.39 -14.48 -13.38
CA ASP A 326 10.85 -15.87 -13.47
C ASP A 326 12.39 -15.97 -13.56
N LYS A 327 13.02 -15.09 -14.36
CA LYS A 327 14.48 -14.98 -14.44
C LYS A 327 15.12 -14.62 -13.09
N ILE A 328 14.48 -13.76 -12.30
CA ILE A 328 14.96 -13.37 -10.98
C ILE A 328 14.86 -14.55 -10.01
N ILE A 329 13.71 -15.24 -9.97
CA ILE A 329 13.46 -16.39 -9.09
C ILE A 329 14.47 -17.52 -9.38
N LYS A 330 14.75 -17.78 -10.66
CA LYS A 330 15.70 -18.81 -11.10
C LYS A 330 17.17 -18.41 -10.93
N CYS A 331 17.49 -17.17 -10.58
CA CYS A 331 18.86 -16.72 -10.42
C CYS A 331 19.46 -17.21 -9.09
N SER A 332 20.07 -18.40 -9.12
CA SER A 332 20.73 -19.02 -7.95
C SER A 332 21.78 -18.12 -7.27
N HIS A 333 22.43 -17.23 -8.03
CA HIS A 333 23.40 -16.28 -7.47
C HIS A 333 22.78 -15.20 -6.59
N LEU A 334 21.50 -14.88 -6.75
CA LEU A 334 20.79 -14.01 -5.80
C LEU A 334 20.56 -14.74 -4.46
N ASN A 335 20.22 -16.02 -4.50
CA ASN A 335 20.13 -16.86 -3.29
C ASN A 335 21.49 -17.00 -2.60
N GLU A 336 22.56 -17.06 -3.37
CA GLU A 336 23.94 -17.08 -2.87
C GLU A 336 24.29 -15.76 -2.16
N ILE A 337 23.96 -14.58 -2.72
CA ILE A 337 24.10 -13.29 -2.02
C ILE A 337 23.29 -13.29 -0.71
N MET A 338 22.05 -13.77 -0.74
CA MET A 338 21.18 -13.86 0.45
C MET A 338 21.67 -14.88 1.49
N SER A 339 22.59 -15.77 1.11
CA SER A 339 23.26 -16.71 2.03
C SER A 339 24.55 -16.13 2.59
N LEU A 340 25.36 -15.46 1.77
CA LEU A 340 26.58 -14.76 2.19
C LEU A 340 26.28 -13.59 3.13
N SER A 341 25.16 -12.90 2.92
CA SER A 341 24.64 -11.88 3.84
C SER A 341 24.41 -12.39 5.24
N LYS A 342 23.84 -13.60 5.39
CA LYS A 342 23.61 -14.22 6.71
C LYS A 342 24.91 -14.46 7.48
N ASN A 343 26.04 -14.49 6.78
CA ASN A 343 27.38 -14.68 7.33
C ASN A 343 28.21 -13.38 7.35
N ASN A 344 27.59 -12.20 7.17
CA ASN A 344 28.26 -10.89 7.12
C ASN A 344 29.40 -10.78 6.09
N LYS A 345 29.33 -11.56 5.00
CA LYS A 345 30.32 -11.52 3.91
C LYS A 345 29.77 -10.77 2.71
N LEU A 346 30.58 -9.87 2.14
CA LEU A 346 30.25 -9.20 0.90
C LEU A 346 30.66 -10.06 -0.31
N PRO A 347 29.82 -10.15 -1.35
CA PRO A 347 30.22 -10.80 -2.60
C PRO A 347 31.37 -10.02 -3.26
N SER A 348 32.27 -10.75 -3.93
CA SER A 348 33.38 -10.14 -4.66
C SER A 348 32.90 -9.23 -5.79
N ARG A 349 33.72 -8.24 -6.17
CA ARG A 349 33.38 -7.30 -7.27
C ARG A 349 33.07 -8.00 -8.59
N SER A 350 33.79 -9.09 -8.91
CA SER A 350 33.55 -9.90 -10.11
C SER A 350 32.18 -10.56 -10.07
N LYS A 351 31.80 -11.13 -8.91
CA LYS A 351 30.48 -11.75 -8.70
C LYS A 351 29.34 -10.74 -8.80
N ILE A 352 29.51 -9.56 -8.19
CA ILE A 352 28.53 -8.45 -8.30
C ILE A 352 28.32 -8.07 -9.78
N ARG A 353 29.39 -8.00 -10.58
CA ARG A 353 29.31 -7.71 -12.02
C ARG A 353 28.58 -8.82 -12.79
N GLN A 354 28.89 -10.08 -12.51
CA GLN A 354 28.22 -11.23 -13.15
C GLN A 354 26.71 -11.22 -12.87
N ILE A 355 26.31 -11.00 -11.62
CA ILE A 355 24.90 -10.95 -11.22
C ILE A 355 24.21 -9.76 -11.88
N ARG A 356 24.84 -8.58 -11.89
CA ARG A 356 24.31 -7.40 -12.58
C ARG A 356 23.98 -7.68 -14.04
N ASN A 357 24.83 -8.43 -14.74
CA ASN A 357 24.61 -8.78 -16.15
C ASN A 357 23.44 -9.76 -16.33
N GLN A 358 23.15 -10.60 -15.34
CA GLN A 358 22.05 -11.57 -15.41
C GLN A 358 20.70 -10.96 -15.04
N VAL A 359 20.60 -10.23 -13.92
CA VAL A 359 19.32 -9.76 -13.36
C VAL A 359 19.06 -8.26 -13.50
N GLY A 360 20.04 -7.50 -14.00
CA GLY A 360 19.95 -6.05 -14.12
C GLY A 360 20.46 -5.30 -12.89
N GLY A 361 20.73 -4.00 -13.08
CA GLY A 361 21.20 -3.11 -12.04
C GLY A 361 20.12 -2.69 -11.04
N PHE A 362 18.86 -2.61 -11.49
CA PHE A 362 17.70 -2.33 -10.63
C PHE A 362 17.57 -3.42 -9.56
N MET A 363 17.42 -4.69 -9.97
CA MET A 363 17.20 -5.81 -9.06
C MET A 363 18.37 -6.06 -8.12
N LEU A 364 19.61 -6.06 -8.64
CA LEU A 364 20.79 -6.23 -7.81
C LEU A 364 20.85 -5.15 -6.71
N SER A 365 20.54 -3.90 -7.06
CA SER A 365 20.56 -2.82 -6.08
C SER A 365 19.47 -2.94 -5.04
N SER A 366 18.30 -3.51 -5.40
CA SER A 366 17.21 -3.78 -4.46
C SER A 366 17.59 -4.86 -3.46
N VAL A 367 18.17 -5.98 -3.93
CA VAL A 367 18.66 -7.07 -3.06
C VAL A 367 19.77 -6.57 -2.13
N LEU A 368 20.74 -5.81 -2.64
CA LEU A 368 21.80 -5.25 -1.81
C LEU A 368 21.29 -4.23 -0.78
N ARG A 369 20.17 -3.55 -1.05
CA ARG A 369 19.54 -2.67 -0.07
C ARG A 369 18.79 -3.46 0.99
N GLN A 370 18.01 -4.46 0.58
CA GLN A 370 17.30 -5.35 1.50
C GLN A 370 18.29 -5.94 2.51
N TYR A 371 19.44 -6.43 2.03
CA TYR A 371 20.52 -6.88 2.91
C TYR A 371 20.92 -5.87 3.99
N LYS A 372 21.11 -4.59 3.61
CA LYS A 372 21.48 -3.54 4.57
C LYS A 372 20.36 -3.27 5.57
N ILE A 373 19.11 -3.31 5.13
CA ILE A 373 17.94 -3.09 5.98
C ILE A 373 17.80 -4.24 6.97
N ASP A 374 17.86 -5.49 6.51
CA ASP A 374 17.78 -6.69 7.34
C ASP A 374 18.88 -6.73 8.39
N PHE A 375 20.09 -6.24 8.06
CA PHE A 375 21.19 -6.13 9.00
C PHE A 375 20.93 -5.06 10.08
N ILE A 376 20.41 -3.89 9.71
CA ILE A 376 20.12 -2.79 10.65
C ILE A 376 18.91 -3.13 11.54
N MET A 377 17.92 -3.80 10.96
CA MET A 377 16.68 -4.22 11.59
C MET A 377 16.71 -5.73 11.76
N MET A 378 17.76 -6.28 12.38
CA MET A 378 17.82 -7.69 12.74
C MET A 378 17.25 -7.88 14.16
N PRO A 379 16.49 -8.96 14.45
CA PRO A 379 16.04 -9.21 15.80
C PRO A 379 17.23 -9.51 16.71
N SER A 380 17.11 -9.19 18.01
CA SER A 380 18.12 -9.59 18.98
C SER A 380 18.22 -11.11 19.09
N GLN A 381 19.36 -11.61 19.56
CA GLN A 381 19.55 -13.05 19.77
C GLN A 381 18.56 -13.57 20.81
N GLU A 382 18.28 -12.79 21.86
CA GLU A 382 17.30 -13.06 22.89
C GLU A 382 15.89 -13.19 22.31
N PHE A 383 15.51 -12.32 21.37
CA PHE A 383 14.25 -12.44 20.65
C PHE A 383 14.15 -13.78 19.93
N GLY A 384 15.18 -14.16 19.16
CA GLY A 384 15.21 -15.43 18.45
C GLY A 384 15.03 -16.63 19.39
N ASN A 385 15.79 -16.66 20.48
CA ASN A 385 15.73 -17.73 21.48
C ASN A 385 14.34 -17.85 22.12
N LEU A 386 13.77 -16.74 22.58
CA LEU A 386 12.46 -16.72 23.25
C LEU A 386 11.29 -16.94 22.29
N TYR A 387 11.42 -16.55 21.02
CA TYR A 387 10.45 -16.89 19.98
C TYR A 387 10.41 -18.40 19.75
N PHE A 388 11.55 -19.06 19.55
CA PHE A 388 11.60 -20.52 19.38
C PHE A 388 11.17 -21.28 20.63
N GLU A 389 11.49 -20.78 21.83
CA GLU A 389 10.98 -21.32 23.08
C GLU A 389 9.45 -21.26 23.13
N GLY A 390 8.85 -20.11 22.82
CA GLY A 390 7.39 -19.96 22.77
C GLY A 390 6.71 -20.84 21.72
N LEU A 391 7.32 -20.99 20.53
CA LEU A 391 6.83 -21.94 19.51
C LEU A 391 6.87 -23.40 19.99
N ARG A 392 7.83 -23.77 20.82
CA ARG A 392 7.89 -25.10 21.44
C ARG A 392 6.81 -25.27 22.50
N ILE A 393 6.67 -24.30 23.40
CA ILE A 393 5.66 -24.33 24.47
C ILE A 393 4.25 -24.39 23.88
N LYS A 394 3.93 -23.55 22.88
CA LYS A 394 2.58 -23.56 22.28
C LYS A 394 2.22 -24.92 21.68
N LYS A 395 3.18 -25.66 21.11
CA LYS A 395 2.94 -26.99 20.53
C LYS A 395 2.57 -28.02 21.58
N GLY A 396 2.95 -27.81 22.84
CA GLY A 396 2.67 -28.78 23.88
C GLY A 396 2.86 -28.23 25.28
N PRO A 397 1.98 -27.32 25.74
CA PRO A 397 2.11 -26.74 27.08
C PRO A 397 1.85 -27.82 28.12
N LYS A 398 2.79 -27.98 29.07
CA LYS A 398 2.70 -29.02 30.11
C LYS A 398 1.90 -28.56 31.32
N SER A 399 2.04 -27.29 31.68
CA SER A 399 1.33 -26.69 32.81
C SER A 399 1.23 -25.18 32.67
N THR A 400 0.40 -24.56 33.51
CA THR A 400 0.28 -23.09 33.59
C THR A 400 1.56 -22.43 34.10
N GLU A 401 2.31 -23.11 34.97
CA GLU A 401 3.57 -22.59 35.54
C GLU A 401 4.66 -22.47 34.49
N GLU A 402 4.71 -23.40 33.52
CA GLU A 402 5.62 -23.31 32.37
C GLU A 402 5.33 -22.04 31.55
N ILE A 403 4.05 -21.73 31.32
CA ILE A 403 3.62 -20.56 30.56
C ILE A 403 3.90 -19.27 31.34
N VAL A 404 3.65 -19.24 32.66
CA VAL A 404 3.99 -18.11 33.53
C VAL A 404 5.50 -17.86 33.52
N SER A 405 6.31 -18.92 33.62
CA SER A 405 7.77 -18.82 33.56
C SER A 405 8.24 -18.23 32.24
N TYR A 406 7.68 -18.69 31.11
CA TYR A 406 7.94 -18.11 29.80
C TYR A 406 7.54 -16.63 29.72
N ARG A 407 6.35 -16.26 30.20
CA ARG A 407 5.90 -14.86 30.24
C ARG A 407 6.84 -13.99 31.07
N ASN A 408 7.30 -14.47 32.22
CA ASN A 408 8.26 -13.75 33.06
C ASN A 408 9.61 -13.54 32.35
N LYS A 409 10.09 -14.54 31.60
CA LYS A 409 11.27 -14.36 30.73
C LYS A 409 11.05 -13.26 29.70
N LEU A 410 9.88 -13.20 29.05
CA LEU A 410 9.57 -12.14 28.10
C LEU A 410 9.59 -10.76 28.76
N ILE A 411 8.98 -10.62 29.94
CA ILE A 411 8.97 -9.36 30.70
C ILE A 411 10.40 -8.94 31.07
N ASN A 412 11.19 -9.85 31.62
CA ASN A 412 12.57 -9.58 32.03
C ASN A 412 13.46 -9.15 30.86
N ASN A 413 13.16 -9.63 29.64
CA ASN A 413 13.87 -9.26 28.42
C ASN A 413 13.22 -8.11 27.64
N LYS A 414 12.13 -7.50 28.14
CA LYS A 414 11.34 -6.46 27.46
C LYS A 414 10.82 -6.88 26.07
N LEU A 415 10.43 -8.15 25.95
CA LEU A 415 9.93 -8.77 24.72
C LEU A 415 8.44 -9.12 24.78
N ILE A 416 7.75 -8.69 25.84
CA ILE A 416 6.33 -9.03 26.03
C ILE A 416 5.46 -8.43 24.91
N GLU A 417 5.70 -7.20 24.49
CA GLU A 417 4.90 -6.54 23.45
C GLU A 417 4.99 -7.23 22.08
N GLN A 418 6.10 -7.93 21.81
CA GLN A 418 6.38 -8.64 20.56
C GLN A 418 5.83 -10.07 20.57
N LEU A 419 5.88 -10.74 21.73
CA LEU A 419 5.68 -12.19 21.83
C LEU A 419 4.51 -12.60 22.73
N GLU A 420 3.74 -11.67 23.29
CA GLU A 420 2.60 -12.01 24.16
C GLU A 420 1.54 -12.85 23.45
N TRP A 421 1.40 -12.73 22.12
CA TRP A 421 0.51 -13.60 21.36
C TRP A 421 0.87 -15.09 21.48
N LEU A 422 2.15 -15.44 21.68
CA LEU A 422 2.59 -16.82 21.95
C LEU A 422 2.22 -17.27 23.36
N VAL A 423 2.26 -16.35 24.34
CA VAL A 423 1.83 -16.64 25.72
C VAL A 423 0.34 -16.97 25.72
N ASN A 424 -0.47 -16.11 25.10
CA ASN A 424 -1.91 -16.31 24.98
C ASN A 424 -2.23 -17.59 24.20
N TRP A 425 -1.51 -17.87 23.12
CA TRP A 425 -1.71 -19.12 22.38
C TRP A 425 -1.32 -20.36 23.19
N SER A 426 -0.28 -20.27 24.02
CA SER A 426 0.11 -21.37 24.91
C SER A 426 -0.96 -21.66 25.96
N TYR A 427 -1.53 -20.62 26.60
CA TYR A 427 -2.68 -20.80 27.51
C TYR A 427 -3.88 -21.39 26.78
N ALA A 428 -4.19 -20.88 25.59
CA ALA A 428 -5.31 -21.36 24.79
C ALA A 428 -5.18 -22.86 24.48
N ASN A 429 -4.00 -23.32 24.06
CA ASN A 429 -3.73 -24.73 23.75
C ASN A 429 -3.74 -25.60 25.01
N TYR A 430 -3.31 -25.09 26.17
CA TYR A 430 -3.39 -25.81 27.45
C TYR A 430 -4.85 -26.08 27.83
N TYR A 431 -5.68 -25.03 27.89
CA TYR A 431 -7.10 -25.17 28.25
C TYR A 431 -7.89 -25.98 27.23
N TYR A 432 -7.54 -25.85 25.93
CA TYR A 432 -8.16 -26.65 24.88
C TYR A 432 -7.91 -28.15 25.08
N ARG A 433 -6.69 -28.55 25.46
CA ARG A 433 -6.31 -29.97 25.67
C ARG A 433 -7.03 -30.64 26.82
N ILE A 434 -7.34 -29.89 27.87
CA ILE A 434 -8.14 -30.37 29.00
C ILE A 434 -9.65 -30.19 28.77
N GLU A 435 -10.06 -29.92 27.53
CA GLU A 435 -11.44 -29.69 27.09
C GLU A 435 -12.16 -28.52 27.79
N SER A 436 -11.42 -27.59 28.43
CA SER A 436 -11.98 -26.35 28.97
C SER A 436 -12.10 -25.29 27.87
N PHE A 437 -13.08 -25.46 26.98
CA PHE A 437 -13.26 -24.57 25.83
C PHE A 437 -13.66 -23.14 26.23
N SER A 438 -14.38 -22.96 27.34
CA SER A 438 -14.74 -21.64 27.87
C SER A 438 -13.52 -20.85 28.30
N ASP A 439 -12.55 -21.51 28.92
CA ASP A 439 -11.30 -20.88 29.39
C ASP A 439 -10.34 -20.67 28.22
N ALA A 440 -10.30 -21.58 27.24
CA ALA A 440 -9.45 -21.46 26.06
C ALA A 440 -9.84 -20.28 25.15
N TYR A 441 -11.14 -20.00 25.03
CA TYR A 441 -11.67 -18.97 24.13
C TYR A 441 -11.06 -17.56 24.31
N PRO A 442 -11.07 -16.94 25.50
CA PRO A 442 -10.51 -15.60 25.69
C PRO A 442 -9.03 -15.54 25.29
N TYR A 443 -8.25 -16.60 25.59
CA TYR A 443 -6.84 -16.67 25.22
C TYR A 443 -6.63 -16.80 23.71
N TYR A 444 -7.39 -17.64 23.01
CA TYR A 444 -7.33 -17.71 21.55
C TYR A 444 -7.70 -16.37 20.90
N LYS A 445 -8.72 -15.68 21.43
CA LYS A 445 -9.12 -14.36 20.95
C LYS A 445 -7.99 -13.34 21.11
N MET A 446 -7.36 -13.28 22.29
CA MET A 446 -6.22 -12.38 22.52
C MET A 446 -5.03 -12.74 21.63
N ALA A 447 -4.71 -14.03 21.51
CA ALA A 447 -3.64 -14.51 20.63
C ALA A 447 -3.88 -14.11 19.17
N PHE A 448 -5.11 -14.27 18.67
CA PHE A 448 -5.49 -13.88 17.31
C PHE A 448 -5.38 -12.37 17.11
N GLU A 449 -5.98 -11.55 17.99
CA GLU A 449 -5.96 -10.09 17.85
C GLU A 449 -4.55 -9.50 17.91
N GLN A 450 -3.67 -10.08 18.75
CA GLN A 450 -2.26 -9.67 18.84
C GLN A 450 -1.41 -10.23 17.70
N GLY A 451 -1.73 -11.44 17.22
CA GLY A 451 -0.95 -12.19 16.23
C GLY A 451 -1.29 -11.89 14.77
N LYS A 452 -2.50 -11.41 14.48
CA LYS A 452 -3.00 -11.27 13.10
C LYS A 452 -2.11 -10.40 12.20
N TYR A 453 -1.49 -9.35 12.73
CA TYR A 453 -0.56 -8.50 11.97
C TYR A 453 0.92 -8.64 12.40
N SER A 454 1.28 -9.73 13.08
CA SER A 454 2.64 -9.93 13.64
C SER A 454 3.17 -11.37 13.56
N ALA A 455 2.30 -12.38 13.42
CA ALA A 455 2.68 -13.79 13.54
C ALA A 455 3.19 -14.42 12.23
N GLY A 456 3.04 -13.75 11.09
CA GLY A 456 3.48 -14.22 9.76
C GLY A 456 2.90 -15.59 9.43
N LYS A 457 3.76 -16.54 9.03
CA LYS A 457 3.38 -17.92 8.67
C LYS A 457 2.56 -18.67 9.72
N ASN A 458 2.64 -18.27 10.99
CA ASN A 458 1.84 -18.90 12.04
C ASN A 458 0.35 -18.51 12.00
N GLN A 459 -0.02 -17.45 11.26
CA GLN A 459 -1.39 -16.96 11.15
C GLN A 459 -2.35 -18.04 10.67
N TYR A 460 -1.97 -18.86 9.69
CA TYR A 460 -2.80 -19.93 9.17
C TYR A 460 -3.31 -20.86 10.28
N MET A 461 -2.42 -21.31 11.16
CA MET A 461 -2.83 -22.21 12.24
C MET A 461 -3.57 -21.46 13.35
N LEU A 462 -3.11 -20.26 13.68
CA LEU A 462 -3.73 -19.42 14.70
C LEU A 462 -5.18 -19.07 14.37
N VAL A 463 -5.46 -18.64 13.14
CA VAL A 463 -6.81 -18.25 12.70
C VAL A 463 -7.74 -19.46 12.64
N ASN A 464 -7.27 -20.62 12.16
CA ASN A 464 -8.09 -21.83 12.12
C ASN A 464 -8.48 -22.30 13.53
N GLN A 465 -7.56 -22.28 14.50
CA GLN A 465 -7.86 -22.63 15.89
C GLN A 465 -8.78 -21.61 16.57
N TYR A 466 -8.59 -20.31 16.26
CA TYR A 466 -9.49 -19.26 16.72
C TYR A 466 -10.93 -19.42 16.17
N ILE A 467 -11.08 -19.70 14.87
CA ILE A 467 -12.38 -19.99 14.25
C ILE A 467 -13.03 -21.19 14.94
N GLU A 468 -12.29 -22.27 15.14
CA GLU A 468 -12.83 -23.47 15.77
C GLU A 468 -13.34 -23.19 17.20
N ILE A 469 -12.53 -22.53 18.04
CA ILE A 469 -12.92 -22.27 19.43
C ILE A 469 -14.13 -21.31 19.52
N CYS A 470 -14.30 -20.41 18.55
CA CYS A 470 -15.49 -19.56 18.48
C CYS A 470 -16.76 -20.40 18.30
N ALA A 471 -16.73 -21.43 17.45
CA ALA A 471 -17.87 -22.32 17.25
C ALA A 471 -18.19 -23.13 18.53
N LYS A 472 -17.16 -23.68 19.19
CA LYS A 472 -17.32 -24.42 20.46
C LYS A 472 -17.91 -23.58 21.60
N ASN A 473 -17.76 -22.26 21.54
CA ASN A 473 -18.23 -21.32 22.57
C ASN A 473 -19.47 -20.52 22.19
N ASN A 474 -20.18 -20.94 21.13
CA ASN A 474 -21.35 -20.25 20.63
C ASN A 474 -21.10 -18.77 20.25
N LYS A 475 -19.92 -18.46 19.69
CA LYS A 475 -19.50 -17.09 19.31
C LYS A 475 -19.55 -16.86 17.80
N LEU A 476 -20.75 -16.90 17.21
CA LEU A 476 -20.96 -16.76 15.76
C LEU A 476 -20.38 -15.47 15.16
N LYS A 477 -20.44 -14.34 15.87
CA LYS A 477 -19.90 -13.07 15.36
C LYS A 477 -18.38 -13.13 15.19
N ASP A 478 -17.69 -13.64 16.21
CA ASP A 478 -16.23 -13.74 16.23
C ASP A 478 -15.74 -14.86 15.28
N PHE A 479 -16.55 -15.91 15.09
CA PHE A 479 -16.39 -16.91 14.04
C PHE A 479 -16.39 -16.32 12.62
N LYS A 480 -17.43 -15.53 12.28
CA LYS A 480 -17.54 -14.86 10.97
C LYS A 480 -16.37 -13.93 10.71
N LYS A 481 -15.91 -13.21 11.73
CA LYS A 481 -14.72 -12.35 11.65
C LYS A 481 -13.46 -13.13 11.30
N GLY A 482 -13.20 -14.24 11.99
CA GLY A 482 -12.03 -15.08 11.74
C GLY A 482 -11.99 -15.61 10.31
N ILE A 483 -13.13 -16.10 9.80
CA ILE A 483 -13.26 -16.57 8.40
C ILE A 483 -12.96 -15.44 7.43
N SER A 484 -13.60 -14.28 7.62
CA SER A 484 -13.45 -13.18 6.70
C SER A 484 -12.02 -12.62 6.65
N TRP A 485 -11.33 -12.61 7.80
CA TRP A 485 -9.93 -12.23 7.86
C TRP A 485 -9.01 -13.24 7.18
N ALA A 486 -9.27 -14.54 7.36
CA ALA A 486 -8.52 -15.59 6.68
C ALA A 486 -8.68 -15.48 5.15
N ASN A 487 -9.92 -15.34 4.66
CA ASN A 487 -10.21 -15.18 3.23
C ASN A 487 -9.54 -13.94 2.65
N TYR A 488 -9.63 -12.80 3.35
CA TYR A 488 -8.96 -11.56 2.94
C TYR A 488 -7.45 -11.73 2.71
N LEU A 489 -6.77 -12.49 3.57
CA LEU A 489 -5.35 -12.79 3.40
C LEU A 489 -5.05 -13.92 2.40
N GLY A 490 -6.06 -14.61 1.87
CA GLY A 490 -5.89 -15.81 1.07
C GLY A 490 -5.42 -17.01 1.88
N LEU A 491 -5.85 -17.12 3.14
CA LEU A 491 -5.59 -18.25 4.01
C LEU A 491 -6.77 -19.21 4.00
N ASP A 492 -6.50 -20.47 3.63
CA ASP A 492 -7.53 -21.49 3.60
C ASP A 492 -8.09 -21.82 4.99
N VAL A 493 -9.39 -21.59 5.18
CA VAL A 493 -10.13 -22.11 6.33
C VAL A 493 -10.45 -23.58 6.09
N ARG A 494 -10.08 -24.45 7.04
CA ARG A 494 -10.38 -25.90 6.94
C ARG A 494 -11.89 -26.10 6.71
N TRP A 495 -12.23 -27.04 5.84
CA TRP A 495 -13.62 -27.40 5.43
C TRP A 495 -14.38 -26.37 4.59
N LEU A 496 -13.89 -25.14 4.44
CA LEU A 496 -14.40 -24.18 3.44
C LEU A 496 -13.59 -24.15 2.14
N ARG A 497 -12.49 -24.92 2.08
CA ARG A 497 -11.62 -24.98 0.91
C ARG A 497 -12.40 -25.46 -0.31
N ASN A 498 -12.18 -24.80 -1.44
CA ASN A 498 -12.80 -25.12 -2.72
C ASN A 498 -14.33 -24.96 -2.78
N MET A 499 -14.95 -24.28 -1.80
CA MET A 499 -16.34 -23.84 -1.94
C MET A 499 -16.41 -22.63 -2.87
N GLU A 500 -17.48 -22.53 -3.68
CA GLU A 500 -17.72 -21.38 -4.56
C GLU A 500 -17.92 -20.08 -3.76
N ASP A 501 -18.67 -20.13 -2.66
CA ASP A 501 -18.82 -19.02 -1.72
C ASP A 501 -18.57 -19.47 -0.25
N PRO A 502 -17.33 -19.32 0.25
CA PRO A 502 -16.97 -19.69 1.62
C PRO A 502 -17.56 -18.74 2.69
N GLU A 503 -18.07 -17.56 2.30
CA GLU A 503 -18.72 -16.59 3.21
C GLU A 503 -20.24 -16.57 3.10
N SER A 504 -20.83 -17.52 2.36
CA SER A 504 -22.29 -17.68 2.30
C SER A 504 -22.86 -18.03 3.68
N GLU A 505 -24.09 -17.59 3.97
CA GLU A 505 -24.74 -17.91 5.25
C GLU A 505 -24.91 -19.42 5.44
N GLU A 506 -25.09 -20.18 4.36
CA GLU A 506 -25.24 -21.63 4.38
C GLU A 506 -23.91 -22.32 4.71
N SER A 507 -22.83 -21.96 4.00
CA SER A 507 -21.47 -22.44 4.23
C SER A 507 -21.03 -22.17 5.67
N ILE A 508 -21.25 -20.93 6.14
CA ILE A 508 -20.91 -20.52 7.51
C ILE A 508 -21.71 -21.31 8.55
N LYS A 509 -23.03 -21.46 8.38
CA LYS A 509 -23.87 -22.23 9.33
C LYS A 509 -23.46 -23.70 9.37
N CYS A 510 -23.20 -24.30 8.22
CA CYS A 510 -22.74 -25.68 8.11
C CYS A 510 -21.42 -25.88 8.86
N LEU A 511 -20.43 -25.03 8.57
CA LEU A 511 -19.12 -25.10 9.21
C LEU A 511 -19.19 -24.86 10.72
N TYR A 512 -19.99 -23.89 11.15
CA TYR A 512 -20.20 -23.57 12.55
C TYR A 512 -20.80 -24.76 13.32
N ALA A 513 -21.81 -25.42 12.73
CA ALA A 513 -22.38 -26.64 13.27
C ALA A 513 -21.37 -27.80 13.30
N LEU A 514 -20.50 -27.92 12.29
CA LEU A 514 -19.43 -28.92 12.26
C LEU A 514 -18.40 -28.69 13.38
N PHE A 515 -17.83 -27.49 13.49
CA PHE A 515 -16.79 -27.19 14.48
C PHE A 515 -17.30 -27.21 15.93
N SER A 516 -18.56 -26.86 16.16
CA SER A 516 -19.16 -26.99 17.50
C SER A 516 -19.18 -28.43 18.02
N LYS A 517 -19.16 -29.43 17.11
CA LYS A 517 -19.23 -30.86 17.45
C LYS A 517 -17.91 -31.62 17.24
N ALA A 518 -17.07 -31.17 16.32
CA ALA A 518 -15.83 -31.85 15.97
C ALA A 518 -14.85 -31.90 17.16
N ARG A 519 -14.19 -33.04 17.38
CA ARG A 519 -13.09 -33.18 18.34
C ARG A 519 -11.82 -33.46 17.56
N TYR A 520 -10.87 -32.53 17.56
CA TYR A 520 -9.57 -32.75 16.93
C TYR A 520 -8.54 -33.01 18.03
N PHE A 521 -8.10 -34.27 18.11
CA PHE A 521 -6.86 -34.62 18.79
C PHE A 521 -5.74 -34.51 17.76
N ASP A 522 -4.73 -33.70 18.07
CA ASP A 522 -3.47 -33.48 17.36
C ASP A 522 -3.44 -32.63 16.06
N VAL A 523 -2.73 -31.49 16.16
CA VAL A 523 -1.73 -31.01 15.17
C VAL A 523 -0.52 -30.46 15.92
#